data_AF-A0AAD6UZ26-F1
#
_entry.id   AF-A0AAD6UZ26-F1
#
_cell.length_a   1.000
_cell.length_b   1.000
_cell.length_c   1.000
_cell.angle_alpha   90.00
_cell.angle_beta   90.00
_cell.angle_gamma   90.00
#
_symmetry.space_group_name_H-M   'P 1'
#
loop_
_entity.id
_entity.type
_entity.pdbx_description
1 polymer ?
#
loop_
_entity_poly.entity_id
_entity_poly.type
_entity_poly.pdbx_seq_one_letter_code
_entity_poly.pdbx_strand_id
1 'polypeptide(L)'
;MCYRSGTPASTNASTWNLCEVKPNCQLRPKFSDRSKTHPYCSKSCAHEAKAKCDFCRVRPKFFDGKKTSPFCSKTCAKNSAAQNPPLESNVKETICLMCKQAPKQRQSHFCDAACADDAEKNGPMILEIPAEHVTFKSGVSWRHAGRNCPPVRWVYKIVASQATQAGYKEYKTMVENAGHFVASGRSPGNEHRRWHGTRRVCNLGDNGRTQFCASTKCSLCCIIKSSFDLNIEGRMGMFGKGIYTSSTSSKSDDYSQNQCSSSFKAILLNKVIVGKGYKLEYYDVSLTAPPAGYDSVLGEKGGSLNYDELVVYTNDAIRPSFLVIYEA
;
A
#
# COMPACT_ATOMS: atom_id res chain seq x y z
N MET A 1 -43.45 53.48 27.73
CA MET A 1 -42.73 54.77 27.61
C MET A 1 -41.50 54.56 26.76
N CYS A 2 -41.37 55.31 25.66
CA CYS A 2 -40.18 55.40 24.82
C CYS A 2 -38.98 55.97 25.61
N TYR A 3 -37.74 55.57 25.32
CA TYR A 3 -36.75 56.42 24.62
C TYR A 3 -35.45 55.66 24.27
N ARG A 4 -34.94 56.02 23.09
CA ARG A 4 -33.64 55.77 22.41
C ARG A 4 -32.42 56.16 23.29
N SER A 5 -31.14 55.90 23.03
CA SER A 5 -30.32 55.16 22.04
C SER A 5 -28.86 55.33 22.52
N GLY A 6 -28.00 54.34 22.30
CA GLY A 6 -26.55 54.52 22.52
C GLY A 6 -25.75 53.35 21.98
N THR A 7 -25.25 53.46 20.74
CA THR A 7 -24.15 52.63 20.25
C THR A 7 -22.82 53.14 20.83
N PRO A 8 -21.90 52.23 21.17
CA PRO A 8 -20.49 52.50 20.90
C PRO A 8 -19.83 51.39 20.07
N ALA A 9 -19.27 51.84 18.95
CA ALA A 9 -18.05 51.41 18.28
C ALA A 9 -17.65 49.92 18.30
N SER A 10 -17.79 49.30 17.13
CA SER A 10 -16.99 48.17 16.70
C SER A 10 -15.51 48.54 16.63
N THR A 11 -14.67 47.94 17.47
CA THR A 11 -13.22 47.84 17.21
C THR A 11 -12.92 46.44 16.71
N ASN A 12 -12.97 46.28 15.38
CA ASN A 12 -12.35 45.15 14.70
C ASN A 12 -10.82 45.25 14.86
N ALA A 13 -10.30 44.85 16.02
CA ALA A 13 -8.89 44.56 16.16
C ALA A 13 -8.60 43.27 15.38
N SER A 14 -7.82 43.41 14.31
CA SER A 14 -7.39 42.31 13.46
C SER A 14 -6.74 41.19 14.29
N THR A 15 -7.35 40.00 14.28
CA THR A 15 -6.90 38.78 14.98
C THR A 15 -5.50 38.31 14.55
N TRP A 16 -4.93 38.91 13.50
CA TRP A 16 -3.64 38.56 12.90
C TRP A 16 -2.41 38.99 13.72
N ASN A 17 -2.57 39.95 14.65
CA ASN A 17 -1.44 40.52 15.40
C ASN A 17 -1.26 39.97 16.83
N LEU A 18 -1.96 38.89 17.18
CA LEU A 18 -1.95 38.30 18.51
C LEU A 18 -0.97 37.12 18.60
N CYS A 19 -0.41 36.90 19.78
CA CYS A 19 0.54 35.83 20.05
C CYS A 19 -0.09 34.45 19.84
N GLU A 20 0.63 33.58 19.14
CA GLU A 20 0.12 32.28 18.70
C GLU A 20 0.31 31.16 19.75
N VAL A 21 0.95 31.46 20.88
CA VAL A 21 1.27 30.49 21.95
C VAL A 21 0.06 30.27 22.86
N LYS A 22 -0.44 29.03 22.88
CA LYS A 22 -1.58 28.58 23.70
C LYS A 22 -1.13 27.97 25.03
N PRO A 23 -1.98 27.98 26.08
CA PRO A 23 -3.32 28.59 26.16
C PRO A 23 -3.34 30.03 26.67
N ASN A 24 -2.24 30.54 27.24
CA ASN A 24 -2.27 31.71 28.13
C ASN A 24 -1.97 33.06 27.46
N CYS A 25 -1.66 33.12 26.15
CA CYS A 25 -1.03 34.30 25.56
C CYS A 25 -1.74 34.90 24.33
N GLN A 26 -2.84 34.31 23.88
CA GLN A 26 -3.54 34.71 22.66
C GLN A 26 -4.24 36.08 22.71
N LEU A 27 -4.20 36.77 23.86
CA LEU A 27 -4.72 38.13 24.03
C LEU A 27 -3.61 39.20 23.98
N ARG A 28 -2.34 38.80 23.87
CA ARG A 28 -1.19 39.72 23.84
C ARG A 28 -0.70 39.94 22.41
N PRO A 29 -0.34 41.18 22.01
CA PRO A 29 0.26 41.44 20.71
C PRO A 29 1.57 40.66 20.51
N LYS A 30 1.86 40.32 19.25
CA LYS A 30 3.15 39.76 18.82
C LYS A 30 4.31 40.70 19.19
N PHE A 31 5.43 40.15 19.64
CA PHE A 31 6.63 40.91 19.98
C PHE A 31 7.35 41.36 18.70
N SER A 32 7.72 42.64 18.61
CA SER A 32 8.49 43.19 17.49
C SER A 32 9.80 43.80 18.01
N ASP A 33 10.92 43.41 17.40
CA ASP A 33 12.27 43.92 17.73
C ASP A 33 12.72 45.06 16.79
N ARG A 34 11.76 45.76 16.15
CA ARG A 34 11.95 46.78 15.10
C ARG A 34 12.44 46.23 13.75
N SER A 35 12.97 45.02 13.68
CA SER A 35 13.39 44.35 12.44
C SER A 35 12.46 43.22 12.01
N LYS A 36 11.82 42.55 12.97
CA LYS A 36 10.95 41.40 12.74
C LYS A 36 9.86 41.32 13.82
N THR A 37 8.63 41.04 13.38
CA THR A 37 7.54 40.64 14.26
C THR A 37 7.58 39.13 14.44
N HIS A 38 7.72 38.69 15.69
CA HIS A 38 7.79 37.27 16.06
C HIS A 38 6.40 36.72 16.41
N PRO A 39 6.11 35.42 16.21
CA PRO A 39 4.79 34.85 16.47
C PRO A 39 4.41 34.76 17.97
N TYR A 40 5.30 35.19 18.87
CA TYR A 40 5.14 35.15 20.33
C TYR A 40 5.19 36.55 20.95
N CYS A 41 4.59 36.76 22.14
CA CYS A 41 4.56 38.08 22.81
C CYS A 41 5.72 38.35 23.79
N SER A 42 6.53 37.33 24.12
CA SER A 42 7.63 37.49 25.09
C SER A 42 8.71 36.42 24.92
N LYS A 43 9.86 36.59 25.57
CA LYS A 43 10.93 35.56 25.64
C LYS A 43 10.43 34.26 26.27
N SER A 44 9.51 34.34 27.24
CA SER A 44 8.88 33.18 27.86
C SER A 44 8.04 32.40 26.85
N CYS A 45 7.20 33.10 26.09
CA CYS A 45 6.39 32.51 25.02
C CYS A 45 7.26 31.95 23.88
N ALA A 46 8.38 32.60 23.57
CA ALA A 46 9.34 32.10 22.60
C ALA A 46 9.92 30.73 23.03
N HIS A 47 10.13 30.52 24.34
CA HIS A 47 10.58 29.24 24.86
C HIS A 47 9.47 28.18 24.81
N GLU A 48 8.22 28.54 25.13
CA GLU A 48 7.08 27.63 25.05
C GLU A 48 6.78 27.17 23.62
N ALA A 49 6.97 28.05 22.63
CA ALA A 49 6.78 27.75 21.22
C ALA A 49 7.80 26.76 20.63
N LYS A 50 8.91 26.48 21.32
CA LYS A 50 9.92 25.54 20.81
C LYS A 50 9.38 24.12 20.80
N ALA A 51 9.57 23.43 19.67
CA ALA A 51 9.26 22.01 19.54
C ALA A 51 9.88 21.20 20.69
N LYS A 52 9.05 20.41 21.36
CA LYS A 52 9.44 19.62 22.53
C LYS A 52 10.15 18.32 22.12
N CYS A 53 10.98 17.81 23.01
CA CYS A 53 11.68 16.55 22.86
C CYS A 53 10.70 15.41 22.61
N ASP A 54 10.97 14.59 21.60
CA ASP A 54 10.06 13.50 21.21
C ASP A 54 9.98 12.40 22.27
N PHE A 55 10.99 12.27 23.13
CA PHE A 55 11.02 11.33 24.25
C PHE A 55 10.37 11.87 25.51
N CYS A 56 10.98 12.86 26.17
CA CYS A 56 10.49 13.31 27.48
C CYS A 56 9.31 14.30 27.39
N ARG A 57 9.09 14.93 26.24
CA ARG A 57 8.07 15.98 25.99
C ARG A 57 8.10 17.21 26.91
N VAL A 58 9.02 17.25 27.89
CA VAL A 58 9.16 18.35 28.85
C VAL A 58 10.06 19.46 28.29
N ARG A 59 11.26 19.09 27.83
CA ARG A 59 12.29 20.04 27.39
C ARG A 59 12.23 20.27 25.88
N PRO A 60 12.61 21.45 25.37
CA PRO A 60 12.77 21.68 23.94
C PRO A 60 13.79 20.73 23.31
N LYS A 61 13.64 20.53 22.01
CA LYS A 61 14.64 19.87 21.16
C LYS A 61 16.00 20.59 21.25
N PHE A 62 17.09 19.83 21.30
CA PHE A 62 18.44 20.38 21.40
C PHE A 62 18.89 20.95 20.04
N PHE A 63 19.50 22.14 20.04
CA PHE A 63 20.04 22.77 18.83
C PHE A 63 21.54 23.00 19.02
N ASP A 64 22.36 22.49 18.11
CA ASP A 64 23.83 22.55 18.18
C ASP A 64 24.44 23.78 17.46
N GLY A 65 23.60 24.69 16.97
CA GLY A 65 24.01 25.83 16.13
C GLY A 65 23.83 25.60 14.63
N LYS A 66 23.68 24.34 14.18
CA LYS A 66 23.48 23.97 12.77
C LYS A 66 22.22 23.13 12.55
N LYS A 67 21.91 22.20 13.46
CA LYS A 67 20.79 21.25 13.36
C LYS A 67 20.05 21.12 14.67
N THR A 68 18.73 20.97 14.57
CA THR A 68 17.87 20.64 15.71
C THR A 68 17.74 19.12 15.83
N SER A 69 18.19 18.56 16.96
CA SER A 69 18.00 17.16 17.32
C SER A 69 16.55 16.89 17.74
N PRO A 70 15.96 15.74 17.39
CA PRO A 70 14.64 15.32 17.89
C PRO A 70 14.54 15.24 19.42
N PHE A 71 15.70 15.16 20.11
CA PHE A 71 15.78 14.94 21.54
C PHE A 71 16.44 16.12 22.27
N CYS A 72 16.10 16.32 23.55
CA CYS A 72 16.70 17.39 24.37
C CYS A 72 18.09 17.03 24.94
N SER A 73 18.49 15.77 24.91
CA SER A 73 19.77 15.29 25.46
C SER A 73 20.17 13.94 24.86
N LYS A 74 21.46 13.61 24.96
CA LYS A 74 21.97 12.27 24.62
C LYS A 74 21.28 11.17 25.45
N THR A 75 20.94 11.45 26.71
CA THR A 75 20.21 10.53 27.58
C THR A 75 18.80 10.27 27.08
N CYS A 76 18.05 11.31 26.69
CA CYS A 76 16.71 11.13 26.09
C CYS A 76 16.77 10.41 24.74
N ALA A 77 17.83 10.63 23.94
CA ALA A 77 18.05 9.87 22.71
C ALA A 77 18.30 8.37 23.01
N LYS A 78 19.17 8.07 23.99
CA LYS A 78 19.45 6.69 24.42
C LYS A 78 18.21 5.99 25.00
N ASN A 79 17.47 6.66 25.88
CA ASN A 79 16.28 6.08 26.50
C ASN A 79 15.14 5.89 25.47
N SER A 80 15.03 6.79 24.49
CA SER A 80 14.12 6.60 23.36
C SER A 80 14.49 5.38 22.52
N ALA A 81 15.78 5.13 22.32
CA ALA A 81 16.30 3.95 21.63
C ALA A 81 16.19 2.67 22.48
N ALA A 82 16.09 2.77 23.81
CA ALA A 82 15.87 1.63 24.69
C ALA A 82 14.37 1.26 24.83
N GLN A 83 13.47 2.25 24.80
CA GLN A 83 12.02 2.02 24.81
C GLN A 83 11.47 1.61 23.44
N ASN A 84 12.09 2.09 22.37
CA ASN A 84 11.90 1.60 21.02
C ASN A 84 13.25 1.03 20.55
N PRO A 85 13.63 -0.18 21.01
CA PRO A 85 14.81 -0.83 20.45
C PRO A 85 14.67 -0.82 18.92
N PRO A 86 15.74 -0.53 18.17
CA PRO A 86 15.80 -0.99 16.79
C PRO A 86 15.34 -2.43 16.83
N LEU A 87 14.32 -2.78 16.04
CA LEU A 87 13.90 -4.17 15.92
C LEU A 87 15.21 -4.94 15.69
N GLU A 88 15.62 -5.78 16.63
CA GLU A 88 16.68 -6.76 16.38
C GLU A 88 16.07 -7.72 15.36
N SER A 89 16.00 -7.27 14.11
CA SER A 89 15.54 -8.11 13.04
C SER A 89 16.66 -9.10 12.84
N ASN A 90 16.37 -10.36 13.11
CA ASN A 90 17.13 -11.43 12.52
C ASN A 90 17.26 -11.09 11.03
N VAL A 91 18.48 -10.92 10.55
CA VAL A 91 18.77 -10.35 9.22
C VAL A 91 17.96 -11.07 8.14
N LYS A 92 17.67 -12.37 8.32
CA LYS A 92 16.79 -13.18 7.45
C LYS A 92 15.36 -12.68 7.38
N GLU A 93 14.78 -12.23 8.49
CA GLU A 93 13.39 -11.75 8.55
C GLU A 93 13.17 -10.48 7.75
N THR A 94 14.22 -9.67 7.57
CA THR A 94 14.13 -8.40 6.86
C THR A 94 15.09 -8.33 5.69
N ILE A 95 15.64 -9.43 5.18
CA ILE A 95 16.67 -9.38 4.15
C ILE A 95 16.15 -8.72 2.86
N CYS A 96 16.94 -7.82 2.27
CA CYS A 96 16.69 -7.25 0.95
C CYS A 96 16.50 -8.38 -0.06
N LEU A 97 15.41 -8.34 -0.81
CA LEU A 97 15.08 -9.43 -1.73
C LEU A 97 15.98 -9.48 -2.97
N MET A 98 16.67 -8.38 -3.30
CA MET A 98 17.57 -8.29 -4.46
C MET A 98 19.00 -8.71 -4.10
N CYS A 99 19.71 -7.95 -3.24
CA CYS A 99 21.11 -8.24 -2.94
C CYS A 99 21.33 -9.37 -1.93
N LYS A 100 20.31 -9.72 -1.14
CA LYS A 100 20.38 -10.70 -0.04
C LYS A 100 21.45 -10.42 1.01
N GLN A 101 21.92 -9.17 1.13
CA GLN A 101 23.05 -8.78 2.00
C GLN A 101 22.66 -7.86 3.16
N ALA A 102 21.71 -6.95 2.95
CA ALA A 102 21.32 -5.94 3.92
C ALA A 102 19.82 -5.99 4.25
N PRO A 103 19.38 -5.50 5.42
CA PRO A 103 17.97 -5.35 5.71
C PRO A 103 17.25 -4.43 4.72
N LYS A 104 16.00 -4.75 4.39
CA LYS A 104 15.08 -3.95 3.59
C LYS A 104 14.68 -2.67 4.32
N GLN A 105 14.30 -1.65 3.55
CA GLN A 105 13.65 -0.47 4.12
C GLN A 105 12.23 -0.80 4.60
N ARG A 106 11.68 0.04 5.49
CA ARG A 106 10.36 -0.19 6.12
C ARG A 106 9.24 -0.39 5.09
N GLN A 107 9.20 0.45 4.06
CA GLN A 107 8.16 0.45 3.01
C GLN A 107 8.62 -0.20 1.70
N SER A 108 9.79 -0.85 1.70
CA SER A 108 10.35 -1.52 0.52
C SER A 108 10.60 -3.00 0.80
N HIS A 109 10.82 -3.76 -0.28
CA HIS A 109 11.40 -5.10 -0.24
C HIS A 109 12.93 -5.07 -0.47
N PHE A 110 13.50 -3.88 -0.67
CA PHE A 110 14.89 -3.64 -1.01
C PHE A 110 15.58 -2.77 0.06
N CYS A 111 16.91 -2.87 0.21
CA CYS A 111 17.68 -2.12 1.20
C CYS A 111 17.85 -0.64 0.84
N ASP A 112 17.83 -0.30 -0.45
CA ASP A 112 17.99 1.04 -0.98
C ASP A 112 17.36 1.17 -2.38
N ALA A 113 17.49 2.37 -2.96
CA ALA A 113 17.04 2.66 -4.32
C ALA A 113 17.81 1.86 -5.37
N ALA A 114 19.12 1.66 -5.20
CA ALA A 114 19.93 0.91 -6.16
C ALA A 114 19.43 -0.53 -6.33
N CYS A 115 19.17 -1.24 -5.23
CA CYS A 115 18.57 -2.58 -5.27
C CYS A 115 17.15 -2.58 -5.85
N ALA A 116 16.38 -1.51 -5.66
CA ALA A 116 15.05 -1.39 -6.24
C ALA A 116 15.13 -1.18 -7.77
N ASP A 117 16.01 -0.29 -8.21
CA ASP A 117 16.26 0.03 -9.62
C ASP A 117 16.85 -1.18 -10.35
N ASP A 118 17.81 -1.87 -9.74
CA ASP A 118 18.36 -3.11 -10.28
C ASP A 118 17.28 -4.18 -10.41
N ALA A 119 16.37 -4.29 -9.43
CA ALA A 119 15.26 -5.23 -9.54
C ALA A 119 14.33 -4.86 -10.72
N GLU A 120 13.93 -3.59 -10.83
CA GLU A 120 13.06 -3.14 -11.93
C GLU A 120 13.73 -3.28 -13.30
N LYS A 121 15.03 -2.98 -13.40
CA LYS A 121 15.83 -3.07 -14.62
C LYS A 121 16.00 -4.51 -15.11
N ASN A 122 16.19 -5.45 -14.19
CA ASN A 122 16.37 -6.87 -14.52
C ASN A 122 15.02 -7.63 -14.60
N GLY A 123 13.89 -6.94 -14.42
CA GLY A 123 12.56 -7.51 -14.61
C GLY A 123 12.24 -7.78 -16.10
N PRO A 124 11.27 -8.66 -16.40
CA PRO A 124 10.45 -9.41 -15.46
C PRO A 124 11.22 -10.57 -14.82
N MET A 125 11.07 -10.76 -13.52
CA MET A 125 11.66 -11.89 -12.79
C MET A 125 10.88 -12.18 -11.50
N ILE A 126 11.22 -13.31 -10.86
CA ILE A 126 10.72 -13.65 -9.53
C ILE A 126 11.87 -13.78 -8.55
N LEU A 127 11.75 -13.14 -7.39
CA LEU A 127 12.73 -13.17 -6.31
C LEU A 127 12.18 -13.99 -5.15
N GLU A 128 12.87 -15.04 -4.75
CA GLU A 128 12.44 -15.87 -3.63
C GLU A 128 12.40 -15.06 -2.32
N ILE A 129 11.32 -15.25 -1.56
CA ILE A 129 11.14 -14.69 -0.23
C ILE A 129 11.41 -15.81 0.78
N PRO A 130 12.44 -15.68 1.62
CA PRO A 130 12.72 -16.66 2.67
C PRO A 130 11.52 -16.88 3.59
N ALA A 131 11.32 -18.10 4.10
CA ALA A 131 10.18 -18.46 4.94
C ALA A 131 10.11 -17.63 6.23
N GLU A 132 11.26 -17.22 6.76
CA GLU A 132 11.37 -16.39 7.97
C GLU A 132 11.08 -14.92 7.67
N HIS A 133 11.10 -14.50 6.41
CA HIS A 133 10.95 -13.11 6.02
C HIS A 133 9.57 -12.55 6.40
N VAL A 134 9.51 -11.32 6.90
CA VAL A 134 8.27 -10.68 7.35
C VAL A 134 7.21 -10.59 6.24
N THR A 135 7.63 -10.45 4.98
CA THR A 135 6.73 -10.48 3.82
C THR A 135 6.14 -11.87 3.58
N PHE A 136 6.85 -12.95 3.89
CA PHE A 136 6.29 -14.30 3.83
C PHE A 136 5.19 -14.44 4.89
N LYS A 137 5.52 -14.13 6.15
CA LYS A 137 4.60 -14.26 7.30
C LYS A 137 3.33 -13.39 7.17
N SER A 138 3.46 -12.17 6.67
CA SER A 138 2.33 -11.23 6.54
C SER A 138 1.66 -11.22 5.16
N GLY A 139 2.32 -11.79 4.15
CA GLY A 139 1.93 -11.63 2.75
C GLY A 139 0.92 -12.65 2.26
N VAL A 140 0.86 -13.83 2.87
CA VAL A 140 0.11 -14.99 2.39
C VAL A 140 -0.88 -15.45 3.46
N SER A 141 -1.91 -14.63 3.72
CA SER A 141 -3.06 -15.11 4.51
C SER A 141 -4.00 -15.87 3.58
N TRP A 142 -3.97 -17.20 3.61
CA TRP A 142 -5.02 -18.01 2.99
C TRP A 142 -6.33 -17.72 3.70
N ARG A 143 -7.35 -17.34 2.93
CA ARG A 143 -8.64 -16.90 3.46
C ARG A 143 -9.73 -17.78 2.88
N HIS A 144 -10.19 -18.73 3.69
CA HIS A 144 -11.46 -19.43 3.49
C HIS A 144 -11.95 -19.95 4.84
N ALA A 145 -13.15 -19.53 5.26
CA ALA A 145 -13.74 -20.05 6.49
C ALA A 145 -14.09 -21.53 6.29
N GLY A 146 -13.52 -22.40 7.14
CA GLY A 146 -13.86 -23.83 7.16
C GLY A 146 -13.04 -24.75 6.22
N ARG A 147 -12.05 -24.25 5.48
CA ARG A 147 -11.03 -25.11 4.83
C ARG A 147 -9.68 -24.97 5.52
N ASN A 148 -8.95 -26.08 5.58
CA ASN A 148 -7.55 -26.08 5.98
C ASN A 148 -6.73 -25.27 4.96
N CYS A 149 -5.85 -24.41 5.46
CA CYS A 149 -4.85 -23.74 4.62
C CYS A 149 -3.83 -24.81 4.18
N PRO A 150 -3.65 -25.04 2.86
CA PRO A 150 -2.57 -25.91 2.41
C PRO A 150 -1.22 -25.34 2.84
N PRO A 151 -0.24 -26.19 3.20
CA PRO A 151 1.10 -25.73 3.52
C PRO A 151 1.72 -24.94 2.36
N VAL A 152 2.10 -23.68 2.64
CA VAL A 152 2.83 -22.84 1.70
C VAL A 152 4.30 -23.25 1.74
N ARG A 153 4.86 -23.59 0.58
CA ARG A 153 6.23 -24.06 0.44
C ARG A 153 7.18 -22.95 0.02
N TRP A 154 6.77 -22.14 -0.97
CA TRP A 154 7.58 -21.02 -1.46
C TRP A 154 6.70 -19.82 -1.78
N VAL A 155 7.27 -18.63 -1.58
CA VAL A 155 6.68 -17.36 -1.98
C VAL A 155 7.72 -16.59 -2.74
N TYR A 156 7.34 -16.05 -3.89
CA TYR A 156 8.22 -15.23 -4.70
C TYR A 156 7.64 -13.83 -4.86
N LYS A 157 8.47 -12.80 -4.69
CA LYS A 157 8.16 -11.44 -5.11
C LYS A 157 8.29 -11.37 -6.62
N ILE A 158 7.20 -11.00 -7.28
CA ILE A 158 7.22 -10.72 -8.71
C ILE A 158 7.71 -9.28 -8.91
N VAL A 159 8.75 -9.15 -9.74
CA VAL A 159 9.26 -7.86 -10.19
C VAL A 159 8.88 -7.72 -11.66
N ALA A 160 8.01 -6.76 -11.96
CA ALA A 160 7.54 -6.51 -13.31
C ALA A 160 8.50 -5.56 -14.04
N SER A 161 8.41 -5.51 -15.37
CA SER A 161 9.17 -4.56 -16.18
C SER A 161 8.76 -3.11 -15.90
N GLN A 162 9.66 -2.17 -16.15
CA GLN A 162 9.40 -0.73 -15.99
C GLN A 162 8.18 -0.27 -16.80
N ALA A 163 8.04 -0.76 -18.05
CA ALA A 163 6.93 -0.42 -18.93
C ALA A 163 5.56 -0.81 -18.33
N THR A 164 5.44 -2.04 -17.81
CA THR A 164 4.18 -2.48 -17.18
C THR A 164 3.92 -1.73 -15.88
N GLN A 165 4.96 -1.36 -15.12
CA GLN A 165 4.78 -0.57 -13.89
C GLN A 165 4.30 0.86 -14.17
N ALA A 166 4.73 1.49 -15.26
CA ALA A 166 4.34 2.85 -15.62
C ALA A 166 2.82 2.97 -15.80
N GLY A 167 2.22 2.15 -16.67
CA GLY A 167 0.76 2.18 -16.92
C GLY A 167 -0.08 1.95 -15.65
N TYR A 168 0.36 1.05 -14.76
CA TYR A 168 -0.32 0.84 -13.48
C TYR A 168 -0.23 2.05 -12.55
N LYS A 169 0.93 2.70 -12.47
CA LYS A 169 1.14 3.90 -11.63
C LYS A 169 0.32 5.08 -12.17
N GLU A 170 0.25 5.24 -13.49
CA GLU A 170 -0.57 6.26 -14.16
C GLU A 170 -2.06 6.02 -13.91
N TYR A 171 -2.56 4.81 -14.16
CA TYR A 171 -3.95 4.45 -13.91
C TYR A 171 -4.34 4.65 -12.44
N LYS A 172 -3.48 4.20 -11.50
CA LYS A 172 -3.67 4.42 -10.06
C LYS A 172 -3.79 5.90 -9.70
N THR A 173 -2.95 6.75 -10.30
CA THR A 173 -2.96 8.20 -10.06
C THR A 173 -4.23 8.83 -10.60
N MET A 174 -4.67 8.43 -11.81
CA MET A 174 -5.93 8.87 -12.40
C MET A 174 -7.12 8.52 -11.50
N VAL A 175 -7.22 7.27 -11.06
CA VAL A 175 -8.30 6.80 -10.17
C VAL A 175 -8.26 7.50 -8.82
N GLU A 176 -7.07 7.72 -8.24
CA GLU A 176 -6.93 8.49 -7.00
C GLU A 176 -7.40 9.94 -7.16
N ASN A 177 -7.03 10.61 -8.26
CA ASN A 177 -7.44 11.98 -8.52
C ASN A 177 -8.96 12.10 -8.70
N ALA A 178 -9.61 11.09 -9.27
CA ALA A 178 -11.06 11.07 -9.46
C ALA A 178 -11.82 10.73 -8.16
N GLY A 179 -11.29 9.83 -7.33
CA GLY A 179 -12.01 9.28 -6.17
C GLY A 179 -11.58 9.80 -4.79
N HIS A 180 -10.43 10.47 -4.69
CA HIS A 180 -9.86 11.00 -3.45
C HIS A 180 -9.82 9.98 -2.30
N PHE A 181 -9.37 8.75 -2.58
CA PHE A 181 -9.43 7.64 -1.63
C PHE A 181 -8.49 7.85 -0.43
N VAL A 182 -7.33 8.48 -0.63
CA VAL A 182 -6.40 8.81 0.46
C VAL A 182 -7.03 9.77 1.46
N ALA A 183 -7.76 10.79 0.98
CA ALA A 183 -8.48 11.72 1.84
C ALA A 183 -9.54 11.01 2.70
N SER A 184 -10.03 9.86 2.24
CA SER A 184 -10.98 9.00 2.96
C SER A 184 -10.30 7.91 3.80
N GLY A 185 -8.99 8.00 4.04
CA GLY A 185 -8.24 7.04 4.86
C GLY A 185 -7.97 5.69 4.20
N ARG A 186 -8.12 5.58 2.87
CA ARG A 186 -7.83 4.36 2.10
C ARG A 186 -6.47 4.44 1.41
N SER A 187 -6.02 3.30 0.88
CA SER A 187 -4.85 3.27 -0.02
C SER A 187 -5.13 4.09 -1.29
N PRO A 188 -4.11 4.71 -1.91
CA PRO A 188 -4.32 5.45 -3.14
C PRO A 188 -4.92 4.55 -4.23
N GLY A 189 -5.91 5.06 -4.96
CA GLY A 189 -6.70 4.32 -5.96
C GLY A 189 -7.56 3.21 -5.36
N ASN A 190 -7.76 3.19 -4.03
CA ASN A 190 -8.37 2.07 -3.31
C ASN A 190 -7.69 0.74 -3.68
N GLU A 191 -6.36 0.71 -3.70
CA GLU A 191 -5.58 -0.49 -4.05
C GLU A 191 -5.76 -1.59 -2.99
N HIS A 192 -6.13 -2.80 -3.43
CA HIS A 192 -6.25 -3.99 -2.59
C HIS A 192 -5.47 -5.18 -3.13
N ARG A 193 -5.15 -6.12 -2.23
CA ARG A 193 -4.61 -7.42 -2.63
C ARG A 193 -5.71 -8.40 -2.99
N ARG A 194 -5.55 -9.13 -4.09
CA ARG A 194 -6.53 -10.13 -4.57
C ARG A 194 -5.88 -11.34 -5.19
N TRP A 195 -6.46 -12.51 -4.94
CA TRP A 195 -6.04 -13.79 -5.46
C TRP A 195 -6.51 -13.99 -6.91
N HIS A 196 -5.68 -14.67 -7.69
CA HIS A 196 -6.00 -15.12 -9.04
C HIS A 196 -5.35 -16.49 -9.27
N GLY A 197 -6.17 -17.51 -9.52
CA GLY A 197 -5.70 -18.81 -9.98
C GLY A 197 -5.71 -18.85 -11.50
N THR A 198 -4.71 -19.50 -12.07
CA THR A 198 -4.57 -19.61 -13.52
C THR A 198 -3.86 -20.90 -13.92
N ARG A 199 -3.72 -21.11 -15.22
CA ARG A 199 -3.09 -22.30 -15.81
C ARG A 199 -1.57 -22.21 -15.75
N ARG A 200 -0.95 -23.27 -15.24
CA ARG A 200 0.50 -23.46 -15.17
C ARG A 200 0.88 -24.75 -15.91
N VAL A 201 1.64 -24.62 -17.00
CA VAL A 201 2.07 -25.77 -17.84
C VAL A 201 3.54 -26.14 -17.63
N CYS A 202 4.21 -25.51 -16.67
CA CYS A 202 5.62 -25.74 -16.33
C CYS A 202 5.81 -25.74 -14.81
N ASN A 203 7.03 -25.97 -14.31
CA ASN A 203 7.33 -26.03 -12.88
C ASN A 203 7.85 -24.70 -12.29
N LEU A 204 7.40 -23.54 -12.81
CA LEU A 204 7.80 -22.25 -12.26
C LEU A 204 7.40 -22.15 -10.78
N GLY A 205 8.38 -21.82 -9.94
CA GLY A 205 8.27 -21.68 -8.49
C GLY A 205 8.53 -22.98 -7.73
N ASP A 206 8.62 -24.14 -8.38
CA ASP A 206 8.91 -25.39 -7.67
C ASP A 206 10.38 -25.45 -7.30
N ASN A 207 10.69 -25.70 -6.01
CA ASN A 207 12.04 -25.99 -5.54
C ASN A 207 13.11 -25.01 -6.09
N GLY A 208 12.85 -23.71 -6.00
CA GLY A 208 13.78 -22.67 -6.45
C GLY A 208 13.80 -22.42 -7.97
N ARG A 209 12.92 -23.04 -8.76
CA ARG A 209 12.83 -22.79 -10.21
C ARG A 209 12.26 -21.41 -10.51
N THR A 210 13.09 -20.51 -11.02
CA THR A 210 12.70 -19.12 -11.34
C THR A 210 12.62 -18.81 -12.83
N GLN A 211 12.98 -19.77 -13.69
CA GLN A 211 13.00 -19.58 -15.14
C GLN A 211 11.61 -19.73 -15.76
N PHE A 212 11.19 -18.74 -16.54
CA PHE A 212 9.92 -18.79 -17.27
C PHE A 212 10.00 -19.73 -18.47
N CYS A 213 8.94 -20.48 -18.74
CA CYS A 213 8.83 -21.20 -20.00
C CYS A 213 8.44 -20.24 -21.16
N ALA A 214 8.71 -20.67 -22.40
CA ALA A 214 8.32 -19.95 -23.61
C ALA A 214 6.87 -20.23 -24.07
N SER A 215 6.18 -21.21 -23.46
CA SER A 215 4.83 -21.62 -23.88
C SER A 215 3.79 -20.52 -23.65
N THR A 216 3.09 -20.13 -24.72
CA THR A 216 1.93 -19.23 -24.66
C THR A 216 0.72 -19.87 -23.98
N LYS A 217 0.72 -21.20 -23.80
CA LYS A 217 -0.31 -21.91 -23.03
C LYS A 217 -0.12 -21.72 -21.52
N CYS A 218 1.04 -21.23 -21.07
CA CYS A 218 1.33 -20.99 -19.66
C CYS A 218 0.86 -19.60 -19.23
N SER A 219 -0.44 -19.45 -18.96
CA SER A 219 -1.01 -18.19 -18.46
C SER A 219 -0.24 -17.65 -17.25
N LEU A 220 0.21 -18.52 -16.34
CA LEU A 220 1.04 -18.09 -15.21
C LEU A 220 2.32 -17.37 -15.65
N CYS A 221 3.12 -17.97 -16.54
CA CYS A 221 4.35 -17.35 -17.03
C CYS A 221 4.05 -16.11 -17.88
N CYS A 222 2.99 -16.12 -18.69
CA CYS A 222 2.59 -14.97 -19.49
C CYS A 222 2.21 -13.79 -18.60
N ILE A 223 1.32 -13.98 -17.62
CA ILE A 223 0.93 -12.94 -16.66
C ILE A 223 2.15 -12.37 -15.93
N ILE A 224 3.08 -13.22 -15.48
CA ILE A 224 4.27 -12.72 -14.76
C ILE A 224 5.21 -11.93 -15.68
N LYS A 225 5.39 -12.36 -16.93
CA LYS A 225 6.29 -11.71 -17.89
C LYS A 225 5.75 -10.39 -18.42
N SER A 226 4.48 -10.37 -18.82
CA SER A 226 3.88 -9.26 -19.57
C SER A 226 2.69 -8.60 -18.88
N SER A 227 2.40 -8.95 -17.62
CA SER A 227 1.17 -8.57 -16.91
C SER A 227 -0.10 -9.22 -17.49
N PHE A 228 -1.24 -8.91 -16.88
CA PHE A 228 -2.55 -9.32 -17.36
C PHE A 228 -2.92 -8.63 -18.67
N ASP A 229 -3.58 -9.39 -19.55
CA ASP A 229 -4.15 -8.89 -20.80
C ASP A 229 -5.59 -9.39 -20.93
N LEU A 230 -6.56 -8.49 -21.02
CA LEU A 230 -7.99 -8.80 -21.20
C LEU A 230 -8.28 -9.63 -22.45
N ASN A 231 -7.43 -9.58 -23.47
CA ASN A 231 -7.62 -10.38 -24.68
C ASN A 231 -7.19 -11.84 -24.50
N ILE A 232 -6.34 -12.12 -23.51
CA ILE A 232 -5.77 -13.45 -23.26
C ILE A 232 -6.34 -14.04 -21.97
N GLU A 233 -6.31 -13.25 -20.89
CA GLU A 233 -6.69 -13.63 -19.54
C GLU A 233 -8.09 -13.12 -19.15
N GLY A 234 -8.65 -12.20 -19.93
CA GLY A 234 -10.04 -11.75 -19.76
C GLY A 234 -10.99 -12.87 -20.16
N ARG A 235 -11.78 -13.34 -19.20
CA ARG A 235 -12.70 -14.46 -19.39
C ARG A 235 -14.12 -13.96 -19.36
N MET A 236 -15.00 -14.66 -20.08
CA MET A 236 -16.43 -14.55 -19.84
C MET A 236 -16.73 -15.23 -18.51
N GLY A 237 -17.21 -14.45 -17.55
CA GLY A 237 -17.65 -14.93 -16.25
C GLY A 237 -19.00 -14.32 -15.87
N MET A 238 -19.30 -14.30 -14.57
CA MET A 238 -20.58 -13.83 -14.05
C MET A 238 -20.84 -12.33 -14.32
N PHE A 239 -19.80 -11.55 -14.60
CA PHE A 239 -19.85 -10.12 -14.86
C PHE A 239 -19.24 -9.80 -16.24
N GLY A 240 -19.47 -10.67 -17.22
CA GLY A 240 -19.02 -10.54 -18.60
C GLY A 240 -17.49 -10.64 -18.79
N LYS A 241 -16.93 -9.98 -19.82
CA LYS A 241 -15.51 -10.12 -20.18
C LYS A 241 -14.63 -9.23 -19.31
N GLY A 242 -13.92 -9.82 -18.36
CA GLY A 242 -13.04 -9.08 -17.45
C GLY A 242 -11.95 -9.92 -16.82
N ILE A 243 -11.09 -9.29 -16.01
CA ILE A 243 -10.09 -9.98 -15.19
C ILE A 243 -10.69 -10.21 -13.81
N TYR A 244 -10.92 -11.49 -13.49
CA TYR A 244 -11.56 -11.93 -12.26
C TYR A 244 -10.54 -12.22 -11.17
N THR A 245 -10.78 -11.67 -9.98
CA THR A 245 -9.99 -11.90 -8.78
C THR A 245 -10.89 -12.05 -7.56
N SER A 246 -10.36 -12.55 -6.45
CA SER A 246 -11.12 -12.71 -5.20
C SER A 246 -10.28 -12.34 -3.99
N SER A 247 -10.92 -11.89 -2.91
CA SER A 247 -10.28 -11.80 -1.59
C SER A 247 -10.22 -13.17 -0.89
N THR A 248 -11.00 -14.14 -1.36
CA THR A 248 -11.05 -15.53 -0.87
C THR A 248 -10.09 -16.40 -1.68
N SER A 249 -9.02 -16.90 -1.05
CA SER A 249 -7.97 -17.65 -1.76
C SER A 249 -8.45 -18.98 -2.32
N SER A 250 -9.30 -19.71 -1.58
CA SER A 250 -9.84 -21.00 -2.04
C SER A 250 -10.74 -20.88 -3.26
N LYS A 251 -11.42 -19.74 -3.45
CA LYS A 251 -12.19 -19.49 -4.69
C LYS A 251 -11.24 -19.42 -5.88
N SER A 252 -10.16 -18.67 -5.72
CA SER A 252 -9.14 -18.55 -6.76
C SER A 252 -8.35 -19.86 -6.95
N ASP A 253 -8.20 -20.67 -5.92
CA ASP A 253 -7.60 -22.02 -5.98
C ASP A 253 -8.33 -22.97 -6.94
N ASP A 254 -9.66 -22.86 -7.04
CA ASP A 254 -10.48 -23.65 -7.99
C ASP A 254 -10.09 -23.38 -9.47
N TYR A 255 -9.43 -22.24 -9.75
CA TYR A 255 -8.91 -21.88 -11.06
C TYR A 255 -7.41 -22.14 -11.22
N SER A 256 -6.71 -22.59 -10.17
CA SER A 256 -5.31 -22.98 -10.24
C SER A 256 -5.18 -24.37 -10.86
N GLN A 257 -4.66 -24.43 -12.09
CA GLN A 257 -4.60 -25.65 -12.88
C GLN A 257 -3.17 -25.97 -13.30
N ASN A 258 -2.64 -27.10 -12.83
CA ASN A 258 -1.39 -27.65 -13.32
C ASN A 258 -1.64 -28.56 -14.53
N GLN A 259 -0.98 -28.24 -15.64
CA GLN A 259 -0.83 -29.13 -16.80
C GLN A 259 0.61 -29.63 -16.93
N CYS A 260 1.28 -29.77 -15.79
CA CYS A 260 2.62 -30.29 -15.63
C CYS A 260 2.64 -31.28 -14.47
N SER A 261 3.63 -32.16 -14.44
CA SER A 261 3.84 -33.03 -13.29
C SER A 261 4.42 -32.21 -12.13
N SER A 262 3.61 -31.94 -11.11
CA SER A 262 3.98 -31.22 -9.89
C SER A 262 3.05 -31.61 -8.74
N SER A 263 3.61 -31.86 -7.56
CA SER A 263 2.87 -32.02 -6.30
C SER A 263 2.42 -30.68 -5.69
N PHE A 264 2.82 -29.56 -6.29
CA PHE A 264 2.53 -28.22 -5.79
C PHE A 264 1.65 -27.44 -6.75
N LYS A 265 0.66 -26.72 -6.20
CA LYS A 265 -0.16 -25.75 -6.93
C LYS A 265 0.47 -24.35 -6.87
N ALA A 266 0.04 -23.49 -7.78
CA ALA A 266 0.52 -22.12 -7.91
C ALA A 266 -0.65 -21.12 -7.96
N ILE A 267 -0.55 -20.02 -7.22
CA ILE A 267 -1.55 -18.96 -7.21
C ILE A 267 -0.89 -17.59 -7.14
N LEU A 268 -1.50 -16.60 -7.79
CA LEU A 268 -1.01 -15.23 -7.81
C LEU A 268 -1.73 -14.39 -6.75
N LEU A 269 -0.96 -13.59 -6.00
CA LEU A 269 -1.48 -12.49 -5.21
C LEU A 269 -1.14 -11.18 -5.92
N ASN A 270 -2.17 -10.46 -6.31
CA ASN A 270 -2.09 -9.30 -7.18
C ASN A 270 -2.35 -8.02 -6.40
N LYS A 271 -1.83 -6.90 -6.88
CA LYS A 271 -2.32 -5.57 -6.50
C LYS A 271 -3.38 -5.16 -7.52
N VAL A 272 -4.55 -4.76 -7.03
CA VAL A 272 -5.67 -4.35 -7.87
C VAL A 272 -6.14 -2.98 -7.44
N ILE A 273 -6.18 -2.03 -8.39
CA ILE A 273 -6.81 -0.72 -8.23
C ILE A 273 -8.31 -0.95 -8.31
N VAL A 274 -8.98 -0.98 -7.16
CA VAL A 274 -10.43 -1.18 -7.10
C VAL A 274 -11.16 0.09 -7.49
N GLY A 275 -10.60 1.25 -7.16
CA GLY A 275 -11.28 2.54 -7.30
C GLY A 275 -12.65 2.53 -6.63
N LYS A 276 -13.64 3.12 -7.31
CA LYS A 276 -15.05 3.06 -6.94
C LYS A 276 -15.66 1.80 -7.55
N GLY A 277 -15.87 0.79 -6.71
CA GLY A 277 -16.47 -0.49 -7.13
C GLY A 277 -17.99 -0.45 -7.20
N TYR A 278 -18.56 -0.96 -8.28
CA TYR A 278 -19.99 -1.14 -8.47
C TYR A 278 -20.43 -2.49 -7.90
N LYS A 279 -21.29 -2.49 -6.89
CA LYS A 279 -21.71 -3.70 -6.18
C LYS A 279 -22.86 -4.38 -6.90
N LEU A 280 -22.76 -5.70 -7.07
CA LEU A 280 -23.78 -6.56 -7.65
C LEU A 280 -23.96 -7.81 -6.78
N GLU A 281 -25.21 -8.23 -6.59
CA GLU A 281 -25.57 -9.50 -5.94
C GLU A 281 -26.01 -10.58 -6.94
N TYR A 282 -26.25 -10.17 -8.19
CA TYR A 282 -26.68 -11.04 -9.29
C TYR A 282 -25.70 -10.91 -10.47
N TYR A 283 -25.56 -11.99 -11.25
CA TYR A 283 -24.71 -11.98 -12.42
C TYR A 283 -25.24 -10.99 -13.48
N ASP A 284 -24.32 -10.34 -14.20
CA ASP A 284 -24.60 -9.58 -15.43
C ASP A 284 -23.52 -9.93 -16.45
N VAL A 285 -23.79 -10.98 -17.21
CA VAL A 285 -22.86 -11.52 -18.22
C VAL A 285 -22.68 -10.57 -19.42
N SER A 286 -23.47 -9.51 -19.53
CA SER A 286 -23.40 -8.56 -20.65
C SER A 286 -22.31 -7.50 -20.49
N LEU A 287 -21.74 -7.37 -19.29
CA LEU A 287 -20.76 -6.33 -18.97
C LEU A 287 -19.45 -6.51 -19.75
N THR A 288 -19.01 -5.43 -20.39
CA THR A 288 -17.69 -5.32 -21.04
C THR A 288 -16.82 -4.22 -20.43
N ALA A 289 -17.39 -3.45 -19.50
CA ALA A 289 -16.79 -2.36 -18.76
C ALA A 289 -17.53 -2.20 -17.42
N PRO A 290 -16.95 -1.53 -16.41
CA PRO A 290 -17.72 -1.13 -15.23
C PRO A 290 -18.83 -0.13 -15.65
N PRO A 291 -19.97 -0.09 -14.94
CA PRO A 291 -20.99 0.93 -15.17
C PRO A 291 -20.42 2.35 -15.06
N ALA A 292 -21.08 3.30 -15.73
CA ALA A 292 -20.62 4.69 -15.79
C ALA A 292 -20.36 5.28 -14.39
N GLY A 293 -19.18 5.86 -14.21
CA GLY A 293 -18.76 6.45 -12.92
C GLY A 293 -18.24 5.46 -11.89
N TYR A 294 -17.87 4.24 -12.32
CA TYR A 294 -17.21 3.21 -11.51
C TYR A 294 -15.95 2.69 -12.21
N ASP A 295 -15.02 2.14 -11.44
CA ASP A 295 -13.72 1.64 -11.92
C ASP A 295 -13.67 0.10 -11.97
N SER A 296 -14.55 -0.57 -11.23
CA SER A 296 -14.59 -2.03 -11.12
C SER A 296 -15.99 -2.54 -10.75
N VAL A 297 -16.19 -3.85 -10.85
CA VAL A 297 -17.41 -4.54 -10.37
C VAL A 297 -17.06 -5.42 -9.18
N LEU A 298 -17.89 -5.37 -8.14
CA LEU A 298 -17.80 -6.14 -6.91
C LEU A 298 -19.00 -7.09 -6.82
N GLY A 299 -18.77 -8.37 -7.07
CA GLY A 299 -19.75 -9.41 -6.76
C GLY A 299 -19.77 -9.66 -5.25
N GLU A 300 -20.85 -9.28 -4.58
CA GLU A 300 -21.02 -9.50 -3.14
C GLU A 300 -21.76 -10.81 -2.87
N LYS A 301 -21.46 -11.46 -1.73
CA LYS A 301 -22.18 -12.67 -1.32
C LYS A 301 -23.65 -12.34 -1.09
N GLY A 302 -24.54 -13.10 -1.73
CA GLY A 302 -25.96 -12.81 -1.77
C GLY A 302 -26.55 -13.27 -3.11
N GLY A 303 -27.88 -13.42 -3.18
CA GLY A 303 -28.54 -13.88 -4.40
C GLY A 303 -27.95 -15.19 -4.94
N SER A 304 -27.31 -15.12 -6.12
CA SER A 304 -26.68 -16.26 -6.81
C SER A 304 -25.19 -16.45 -6.50
N LEU A 305 -24.58 -15.63 -5.64
CA LEU A 305 -23.12 -15.57 -5.42
C LEU A 305 -22.69 -16.19 -4.08
N ASN A 306 -21.90 -17.27 -4.18
CA ASN A 306 -21.37 -17.99 -3.01
C ASN A 306 -20.11 -17.33 -2.41
N TYR A 307 -19.36 -16.58 -3.21
CA TYR A 307 -18.07 -15.97 -2.84
C TYR A 307 -17.87 -14.64 -3.55
N ASP A 308 -17.05 -13.78 -2.96
CA ASP A 308 -16.76 -12.47 -3.51
C ASP A 308 -16.00 -12.55 -4.84
N GLU A 309 -16.33 -11.63 -5.74
CA GLU A 309 -15.57 -11.36 -6.97
C GLU A 309 -15.23 -9.89 -7.06
N LEU A 310 -14.02 -9.61 -7.51
CA LEU A 310 -13.64 -8.31 -8.04
C LEU A 310 -13.27 -8.48 -9.49
N VAL A 311 -13.94 -7.73 -10.36
CA VAL A 311 -13.70 -7.72 -11.80
C VAL A 311 -13.22 -6.35 -12.22
N VAL A 312 -12.09 -6.33 -12.93
CA VAL A 312 -11.56 -5.12 -13.58
C VAL A 312 -11.55 -5.30 -15.09
N TYR A 313 -11.76 -4.21 -15.81
CA TYR A 313 -11.96 -4.18 -17.26
C TYR A 313 -10.90 -3.34 -17.98
N THR A 314 -9.73 -3.15 -17.34
CA THR A 314 -8.53 -2.61 -17.98
C THR A 314 -7.28 -3.34 -17.49
N ASN A 315 -6.31 -3.52 -18.39
CA ASN A 315 -5.04 -4.19 -18.08
C ASN A 315 -4.27 -3.42 -17.00
N ASP A 316 -4.40 -2.10 -16.92
CA ASP A 316 -3.65 -1.25 -16.00
C ASP A 316 -4.22 -1.20 -14.57
N ALA A 317 -5.39 -1.81 -14.34
CA ALA A 317 -5.97 -1.89 -13.01
C ALA A 317 -5.33 -2.98 -12.12
N ILE A 318 -4.49 -3.86 -12.67
CA ILE A 318 -3.98 -5.02 -11.94
C ILE A 318 -2.53 -5.33 -12.25
N ARG A 319 -1.74 -5.68 -11.22
CA ARG A 319 -0.38 -6.20 -11.39
C ARG A 319 -0.13 -7.43 -10.52
N PRO A 320 0.49 -8.48 -11.06
CA PRO A 320 0.91 -9.61 -10.26
C PRO A 320 2.02 -9.17 -9.28
N SER A 321 1.88 -9.50 -8.01
CA SER A 321 2.79 -9.02 -6.96
C SER A 321 3.56 -10.13 -6.29
N PHE A 322 2.91 -11.27 -6.03
CA PHE A 322 3.54 -12.46 -5.49
C PHE A 322 3.05 -13.72 -6.21
N LEU A 323 3.96 -14.68 -6.35
CA LEU A 323 3.64 -16.06 -6.71
C LEU A 323 3.74 -16.89 -5.44
N VAL A 324 2.69 -17.64 -5.12
CA VAL A 324 2.63 -18.53 -3.96
C VAL A 324 2.54 -19.97 -4.45
N ILE A 325 3.46 -20.81 -3.95
CA ILE A 325 3.53 -22.24 -4.25
C ILE A 325 3.19 -23.01 -2.97
N TYR A 326 2.22 -23.90 -3.05
CA TYR A 326 1.63 -24.61 -1.91
C TYR A 326 1.30 -26.05 -2.28
N GLU A 327 1.13 -26.89 -1.28
CA GLU A 327 0.72 -28.29 -1.46
C GLU A 327 -0.70 -28.36 -2.04
N ALA A 328 -0.93 -29.32 -2.94
CA ALA A 328 -2.20 -29.50 -3.65
C ALA A 328 -3.32 -30.07 -2.75
#